data_AF-A0A1G4Q7T7-F1
#
_entry.id   AF-A0A1G4Q7T7-F1
#
_cell.length_a   1.000
_cell.length_b   1.000
_cell.length_c   1.000
_cell.angle_alpha   90.00
_cell.angle_beta   90.00
_cell.angle_gamma   90.00
#
_symmetry.space_group_name_H-M   'P 1'
#
loop_
_entity.id
_entity.type
_entity.pdbx_description
1 polymer ?
#
loop_
_entity_poly.entity_id
_entity_poly.type
_entity_poly.pdbx_seq_one_letter_code
_entity_poly.pdbx_strand_id
1 'polypeptide(L)'
;MKLALTKGFGTSLIALSFAITLAGTLAGCATDAPPPAPPPPPPAPAGPPVALASEISDAAAVYKDYIEKVSVMRGQYADGAAIQAQLASAESFEPNQLAHGAVAYAAIVAMQEPAFRSIMRTYAANDTTRADIRAKLIADPAYAAVIPGADAAARRVILALSSDGQSVYKAGAGVKQAAYDIQHEKWSKEFVADRDGRLALAKANSVTLASVQSDDSARLLAAALSGQGLVTSADTGQSTGQSTVQVGLPVQATQATPINGGNPAMIPDAGTAPVPAEASATSAATSVFDRPDLFNQPYTQAVNRALTIAALALLGEGGETNLPTLTSLLDDGDGQRCLQMSKLNLYQCLAVAKPHYEDVFCVGQHVLMDTGQCLGKMSSNALSFAPVTRVGFKADGTSAYADPKPYLKPAPVKKAAKKKVATKKKK
;
A
#
# COMPACT_ATOMS: atom_id res chain seq x y z
N MET A 1 -39.82 9.54 -37.52
CA MET A 1 -41.20 9.89 -37.91
C MET A 1 -42.15 8.86 -37.29
N LYS A 2 -43.29 9.36 -36.79
CA LYS A 2 -44.47 8.68 -36.20
C LYS A 2 -44.90 7.43 -37.04
N LEU A 3 -45.60 6.40 -36.56
CA LEU A 3 -46.85 6.24 -35.80
C LEU A 3 -46.87 4.78 -35.24
N ALA A 4 -47.33 4.44 -34.02
CA ALA A 4 -48.74 4.27 -33.57
C ALA A 4 -49.56 3.33 -34.50
N LEU A 5 -50.43 2.38 -34.14
CA LEU A 5 -51.35 2.08 -33.01
C LEU A 5 -52.03 0.73 -33.43
N THR A 6 -52.51 -0.21 -32.61
CA THR A 6 -53.92 -0.35 -32.09
C THR A 6 -54.07 -1.72 -31.37
N LYS A 7 -54.55 -1.79 -30.12
CA LYS A 7 -55.87 -2.29 -29.63
C LYS A 7 -56.52 -3.37 -30.54
N GLY A 8 -56.94 -4.57 -30.10
CA GLY A 8 -57.45 -5.06 -28.81
C GLY A 8 -58.90 -5.53 -29.03
N PHE A 9 -59.33 -6.71 -28.54
CA PHE A 9 -60.76 -7.07 -28.41
C PHE A 9 -60.93 -8.28 -27.49
N GLY A 10 -61.82 -8.15 -26.49
CA GLY A 10 -62.38 -9.25 -25.70
C GLY A 10 -63.82 -9.53 -26.10
N THR A 11 -64.34 -10.69 -25.69
CA THR A 11 -65.77 -11.09 -25.65
C THR A 11 -65.83 -12.31 -24.71
N SER A 12 -66.50 -12.29 -23.56
CA SER A 12 -67.92 -12.15 -23.21
C SER A 12 -68.69 -13.48 -23.20
N LEU A 13 -69.01 -13.92 -21.97
CA LEU A 13 -70.26 -14.53 -21.45
C LEU A 13 -70.97 -15.63 -22.26
N ILE A 14 -71.26 -16.75 -21.59
CA ILE A 14 -72.61 -17.37 -21.51
C ILE A 14 -72.68 -18.19 -20.20
N ALA A 15 -73.72 -17.92 -19.42
CA ALA A 15 -74.16 -18.70 -18.28
C ALA A 15 -75.23 -19.71 -18.76
N LEU A 16 -75.24 -20.93 -18.20
CA LEU A 16 -76.44 -21.76 -18.15
C LEU A 16 -76.39 -22.68 -16.92
N SER A 17 -77.40 -22.54 -16.07
CA SER A 17 -77.66 -23.35 -14.87
C SER A 17 -78.27 -24.69 -15.24
N PHE A 18 -77.96 -25.77 -14.50
CA PHE A 18 -78.97 -26.73 -13.99
C PHE A 18 -78.33 -27.63 -12.92
N ALA A 19 -79.01 -27.70 -11.77
CA ALA A 19 -78.64 -28.51 -10.63
C ALA A 19 -79.14 -29.95 -10.81
N ILE A 20 -78.29 -30.93 -10.49
CA ILE A 20 -78.68 -32.30 -10.15
C ILE A 20 -77.95 -32.66 -8.86
N THR A 21 -78.72 -32.84 -7.80
CA THR A 21 -78.31 -33.37 -6.50
C THR A 21 -78.24 -34.90 -6.56
N LEU A 22 -77.08 -35.48 -6.27
CA LEU A 22 -76.96 -36.89 -5.89
C LEU A 22 -76.12 -36.98 -4.61
N ALA A 23 -76.80 -37.30 -3.52
CA ALA A 23 -76.20 -37.54 -2.21
C ALA A 23 -75.56 -38.93 -2.19
N GLY A 24 -74.23 -38.97 -2.02
CA GLY A 24 -73.47 -40.17 -1.67
C GLY A 24 -72.65 -39.89 -0.43
N THR A 25 -73.07 -40.43 0.72
CA THR A 25 -72.29 -40.38 1.96
C THR A 25 -71.21 -41.46 1.91
N LEU A 26 -70.00 -41.06 1.54
CA LEU A 26 -68.77 -41.83 1.78
C LEU A 26 -68.08 -41.25 3.02
N ALA A 27 -68.09 -42.01 4.12
CA ALA A 27 -67.26 -41.76 5.28
C ALA A 27 -65.79 -42.06 4.92
N GLY A 28 -65.04 -41.02 4.59
CA GLY A 28 -63.58 -41.05 4.45
C GLY A 28 -62.94 -40.32 5.63
N CYS A 29 -61.95 -40.94 6.25
CA CYS A 29 -61.24 -40.44 7.43
C CYS A 29 -60.70 -39.02 7.17
N ALA A 30 -61.07 -38.07 8.03
CA ALA A 30 -60.41 -36.79 8.11
C ALA A 30 -58.99 -37.00 8.63
N THR A 31 -58.02 -37.05 7.71
CA THR A 31 -56.62 -36.79 8.07
C THR A 31 -56.55 -35.30 8.37
N ASP A 32 -56.42 -34.94 9.64
CA ASP A 32 -56.13 -33.55 10.02
C ASP A 32 -54.96 -33.04 9.18
N ALA A 33 -55.18 -31.90 8.51
CA ALA A 33 -54.12 -31.24 7.77
C ALA A 33 -52.94 -30.98 8.72
N PRO A 34 -51.68 -31.24 8.30
CA PRO A 34 -50.52 -30.93 9.11
C PRO A 34 -50.59 -29.45 9.51
N PRO A 35 -50.33 -29.10 10.79
CA PRO A 35 -50.30 -27.71 11.20
C PRO A 35 -49.33 -26.93 10.29
N PRO A 36 -49.70 -25.70 9.88
CA PRO A 36 -48.85 -24.89 9.02
C PRO A 36 -47.45 -24.80 9.63
N ALA A 37 -46.43 -25.02 8.79
CA ALA A 37 -45.04 -24.96 9.22
C ALA A 37 -44.81 -23.65 9.98
N PRO A 38 -44.13 -23.68 11.15
CA PRO A 38 -43.85 -22.47 11.90
C PRO A 38 -43.15 -21.45 10.99
N PRO A 39 -43.48 -20.16 11.09
CA PRO A 39 -42.85 -19.13 10.28
C PRO A 39 -41.33 -19.23 10.42
N PRO A 40 -40.57 -19.03 9.32
CA PRO A 40 -39.12 -19.09 9.38
C PRO A 40 -38.62 -18.17 10.50
N PRO A 41 -37.63 -18.61 11.31
CA PRO A 41 -37.12 -17.80 12.39
C PRO A 41 -36.68 -16.43 11.84
N PRO A 42 -36.91 -15.34 12.61
CA PRO A 42 -36.48 -14.02 12.18
C PRO A 42 -35.01 -14.06 11.77
N PRO A 43 -34.61 -13.33 10.71
CA PRO A 43 -33.23 -13.31 10.26
C PRO A 43 -32.31 -13.04 11.45
N ALA A 44 -31.24 -13.84 11.57
CA ALA A 44 -30.25 -13.63 12.63
C ALA A 44 -29.84 -12.14 12.64
N PRO A 45 -29.65 -11.52 13.82
CA PRO A 45 -29.20 -10.15 13.90
C PRO A 45 -27.97 -9.99 13.00
N ALA A 46 -27.99 -8.98 12.13
CA ALA A 46 -26.76 -8.55 11.50
C ALA A 46 -25.78 -8.29 12.65
N GLY A 47 -24.63 -8.99 12.67
CA GLY A 47 -23.64 -8.83 13.73
C GLY A 47 -23.27 -7.35 13.95
N PRO A 48 -22.58 -7.01 15.05
CA PRO A 48 -22.28 -5.63 15.42
C PRO A 48 -21.83 -4.79 14.22
N PRO A 49 -22.26 -3.52 14.09
CA PRO A 49 -21.90 -2.69 12.95
C PRO A 49 -20.37 -2.57 12.85
N VAL A 50 -19.86 -2.32 11.64
CA VAL A 50 -18.44 -1.97 11.46
C VAL A 50 -18.15 -0.74 12.31
N ALA A 51 -17.07 -0.78 13.07
CA ALA A 51 -16.69 0.29 13.99
C ALA A 51 -15.18 0.53 13.90
N LEU A 52 -14.77 1.80 13.85
CA LEU A 52 -13.38 2.22 13.89
C LEU A 52 -13.27 3.42 14.82
N ALA A 53 -12.35 3.38 15.77
CA ALA A 53 -12.10 4.48 16.69
C ALA A 53 -11.54 5.69 15.95
N SER A 54 -11.97 6.90 16.33
CA SER A 54 -11.57 8.13 15.62
C SER A 54 -10.07 8.38 15.67
N GLU A 55 -9.40 7.95 16.74
CA GLU A 55 -7.94 8.08 16.87
C GLU A 55 -7.19 7.32 15.76
N ILE A 56 -7.78 6.25 15.21
CA ILE A 56 -7.19 5.54 14.07
C ILE A 56 -7.33 6.35 12.78
N SER A 57 -8.50 6.95 12.51
CA SER A 57 -8.65 7.83 11.35
C SER A 57 -7.83 9.12 11.49
N ASP A 58 -7.67 9.64 12.70
CA ASP A 58 -6.84 10.79 13.01
C ASP A 58 -5.36 10.51 12.73
N ALA A 59 -4.85 9.37 13.20
CA ALA A 59 -3.48 8.93 12.91
C ALA A 59 -3.25 8.75 11.40
N ALA A 60 -4.21 8.13 10.70
CA ALA A 60 -4.15 7.96 9.25
C ALA A 60 -4.14 9.30 8.49
N ALA A 61 -4.91 10.30 8.95
CA ALA A 61 -4.95 11.64 8.36
C ALA A 61 -3.59 12.34 8.49
N VAL A 62 -2.98 12.30 9.69
CA VAL A 62 -1.64 12.88 9.92
C VAL A 62 -0.58 12.29 8.98
N TYR A 63 -0.61 10.97 8.78
CA TYR A 63 0.28 10.31 7.80
C TYR A 63 0.03 10.83 6.39
N LYS A 64 -1.22 10.82 5.93
CA LYS A 64 -1.60 11.19 4.57
C LYS A 64 -1.22 12.65 4.26
N ASP A 65 -1.47 13.57 5.19
CA ASP A 65 -1.09 14.98 5.07
C ASP A 65 0.42 15.15 4.92
N TYR A 66 1.21 14.39 5.69
CA TYR A 66 2.66 14.41 5.57
C TYR A 66 3.09 13.91 4.18
N ILE A 67 2.59 12.76 3.72
CA ILE A 67 2.95 12.18 2.41
C ILE A 67 2.60 13.12 1.26
N GLU A 68 1.40 13.70 1.26
CA GLU A 68 0.98 14.66 0.24
C GLU A 68 1.90 15.88 0.21
N LYS A 69 2.24 16.42 1.38
CA LYS A 69 3.16 17.57 1.53
C LYS A 69 4.54 17.25 0.96
N VAL A 70 5.14 16.11 1.28
CA VAL A 70 6.55 15.83 0.93
C VAL A 70 6.74 15.22 -0.45
N SER A 71 5.76 14.49 -0.99
CA SER A 71 5.83 13.86 -2.32
C SER A 71 5.87 14.87 -3.48
N VAL A 72 5.33 16.07 -3.25
CA VAL A 72 5.33 17.15 -4.24
C VAL A 72 6.55 18.08 -4.13
N MET A 73 7.40 17.90 -3.12
CA MET A 73 8.60 18.73 -2.96
C MET A 73 9.53 18.61 -4.17
N ARG A 74 10.12 19.74 -4.55
CA ARG A 74 11.06 19.87 -5.68
C ARG A 74 12.31 20.60 -5.20
N GLY A 75 13.40 20.40 -5.91
CA GLY A 75 14.66 21.08 -5.64
C GLY A 75 14.79 22.40 -6.39
N GLN A 76 13.87 23.33 -6.18
CA GLN A 76 13.90 24.65 -6.81
C GLN A 76 13.98 25.73 -5.72
N TYR A 77 15.12 26.43 -5.66
CA TYR A 77 15.41 27.37 -4.57
C TYR A 77 15.82 28.73 -5.13
N ALA A 78 15.25 29.79 -4.57
CA ALA A 78 15.64 31.16 -4.88
C ALA A 78 16.89 31.59 -4.09
N ASP A 79 16.99 31.17 -2.83
CA ASP A 79 18.02 31.57 -1.88
C ASP A 79 18.14 30.59 -0.70
N GLY A 80 19.02 30.91 0.25
CA GLY A 80 19.23 30.13 1.47
C GLY A 80 18.02 30.09 2.40
N ALA A 81 17.17 31.12 2.43
CA ALA A 81 15.98 31.17 3.30
C ALA A 81 14.91 30.19 2.82
N ALA A 82 14.72 30.08 1.49
CA ALA A 82 13.84 29.07 0.89
C ALA A 82 14.27 27.64 1.26
N ILE A 83 15.59 27.38 1.33
CA ILE A 83 16.13 26.08 1.77
C ILE A 83 15.79 25.80 3.24
N GLN A 84 15.96 26.79 4.12
CA GLN A 84 15.62 26.63 5.54
C GLN A 84 14.12 26.38 5.75
N ALA A 85 13.26 27.10 5.03
CA ALA A 85 11.82 26.90 5.08
C ALA A 85 11.42 25.49 4.60
N GLN A 86 12.03 25.00 3.52
CA GLN A 86 11.78 23.63 3.05
C GLN A 86 12.30 22.58 4.03
N LEU A 87 13.48 22.78 4.63
CA LEU A 87 14.02 21.89 5.65
C LEU A 87 13.03 21.74 6.82
N ALA A 88 12.61 22.86 7.42
CA ALA A 88 11.65 22.88 8.51
C ALA A 88 10.31 22.21 8.13
N SER A 89 9.83 22.44 6.90
CA SER A 89 8.60 21.82 6.39
C SER A 89 8.74 20.31 6.17
N ALA A 90 9.85 19.85 5.61
CA ALA A 90 10.07 18.43 5.29
C ALA A 90 10.30 17.60 6.55
N GLU A 91 11.01 18.15 7.53
CA GLU A 91 11.36 17.46 8.77
C GLU A 91 10.28 17.56 9.85
N SER A 92 9.18 18.28 9.62
CA SER A 92 8.06 18.41 10.58
C SER A 92 7.20 17.14 10.62
N PHE A 93 7.79 16.09 11.19
CA PHE A 93 7.13 14.85 11.59
C PHE A 93 7.83 14.25 12.82
N GLU A 94 7.03 13.69 13.73
CA GLU A 94 7.50 12.83 14.82
C GLU A 94 7.54 11.37 14.30
N PRO A 95 8.68 10.65 14.43
CA PRO A 95 8.83 9.31 13.86
C PRO A 95 7.77 8.28 14.26
N ASN A 96 7.38 8.24 15.54
CA ASN A 96 6.42 7.24 16.01
C ASN A 96 5.01 7.57 15.51
N GLN A 97 4.60 8.83 15.56
CA GLN A 97 3.33 9.31 15.03
C GLN A 97 3.21 9.03 13.53
N LEU A 98 4.28 9.24 12.75
CA LEU A 98 4.26 8.95 11.32
C LEU A 98 4.18 7.43 11.06
N ALA A 99 4.91 6.60 11.80
CA ALA A 99 4.81 5.14 11.68
C ALA A 99 3.41 4.61 12.05
N HIS A 100 2.87 5.06 13.19
CA HIS A 100 1.52 4.72 13.64
C HIS A 100 0.47 5.13 12.59
N GLY A 101 0.60 6.34 12.05
CA GLY A 101 -0.29 6.81 11.00
C GLY A 101 -0.22 5.98 9.72
N ALA A 102 0.96 5.47 9.35
CA ALA A 102 1.10 4.56 8.20
C ALA A 102 0.37 3.23 8.42
N VAL A 103 0.46 2.65 9.63
CA VAL A 103 -0.28 1.42 9.99
C VAL A 103 -1.79 1.68 10.03
N ALA A 104 -2.21 2.81 10.58
CA ALA A 104 -3.62 3.21 10.62
C ALA A 104 -4.20 3.40 9.20
N TYR A 105 -3.48 4.12 8.34
CA TYR A 105 -3.86 4.32 6.95
C TYR A 105 -3.95 2.97 6.20
N ALA A 106 -2.96 2.09 6.40
CA ALA A 106 -2.98 0.74 5.86
C ALA A 106 -4.19 -0.08 6.32
N ALA A 107 -4.61 0.05 7.58
CA ALA A 107 -5.81 -0.63 8.07
C ALA A 107 -7.06 -0.16 7.30
N ILE A 108 -7.21 1.15 7.09
CA ILE A 108 -8.33 1.71 6.31
C ILE A 108 -8.28 1.23 4.85
N VAL A 109 -7.09 1.14 4.25
CA VAL A 109 -6.91 0.56 2.91
C VAL A 109 -7.36 -0.91 2.86
N ALA A 110 -6.98 -1.72 3.84
CA ALA A 110 -7.38 -3.14 3.92
C ALA A 110 -8.90 -3.31 4.08
N MET A 111 -9.56 -2.43 4.85
CA MET A 111 -11.03 -2.46 5.06
C MET A 111 -11.85 -2.27 3.78
N GLN A 112 -11.24 -1.76 2.71
CA GLN A 112 -11.88 -1.59 1.40
C GLN A 112 -11.88 -2.88 0.55
N GLU A 113 -11.12 -3.92 0.89
CA GLU A 113 -11.10 -5.15 0.10
C GLU A 113 -12.42 -5.93 0.25
N PRO A 114 -13.23 -6.09 -0.82
CA PRO A 114 -14.55 -6.70 -0.70
C PRO A 114 -14.56 -8.14 -0.19
N ALA A 115 -13.59 -8.97 -0.61
CA ALA A 115 -13.53 -10.37 -0.18
C ALA A 115 -13.25 -10.49 1.33
N PHE A 116 -12.27 -9.73 1.80
CA PHE A 116 -11.91 -9.66 3.21
C PHE A 116 -13.06 -9.09 4.06
N ARG A 117 -13.65 -7.98 3.61
CA ARG A 117 -14.83 -7.39 4.26
C ARG A 117 -15.97 -8.40 4.39
N SER A 118 -16.31 -9.09 3.30
CA SER A 118 -17.40 -10.07 3.27
C SER A 118 -17.20 -11.21 4.27
N ILE A 119 -16.01 -11.81 4.32
CA ILE A 119 -15.76 -12.92 5.24
C ILE A 119 -15.80 -12.46 6.70
N MET A 120 -15.26 -11.28 7.02
CA MET A 120 -15.27 -10.74 8.38
C MET A 120 -16.70 -10.43 8.84
N ARG A 121 -17.55 -9.92 7.93
CA ARG A 121 -18.99 -9.71 8.24
C ARG A 121 -19.74 -11.02 8.46
N THR A 122 -19.34 -12.10 7.78
CA THR A 122 -19.89 -13.44 8.03
C THR A 122 -19.51 -13.92 9.44
N TYR A 123 -18.26 -13.76 9.84
CA TYR A 123 -17.81 -14.09 11.18
C TYR A 123 -18.46 -13.24 12.29
N ALA A 124 -18.70 -11.95 12.01
CA ALA A 124 -19.33 -11.04 12.95
C ALA A 124 -20.77 -11.43 13.33
N ALA A 125 -21.47 -12.19 12.47
CA ALA A 125 -22.87 -12.59 12.68
C ALA A 125 -23.07 -13.64 13.79
N ASN A 126 -22.00 -14.34 14.20
CA ASN A 126 -22.06 -15.31 15.30
C ASN A 126 -21.15 -14.85 16.45
N ASP A 127 -21.72 -14.67 17.65
CA ASP A 127 -20.98 -14.13 18.80
C ASP A 127 -19.82 -15.03 19.26
N THR A 128 -19.98 -16.35 19.21
CA THR A 128 -18.93 -17.29 19.61
C THR A 128 -17.77 -17.26 18.61
N THR A 129 -18.08 -17.30 17.30
CA THR A 129 -17.09 -17.17 16.23
C THR A 129 -16.37 -15.83 16.28
N ARG A 130 -17.12 -14.73 16.47
CA ARG A 130 -16.57 -13.38 16.60
C ARG A 130 -15.61 -13.28 17.78
N ALA A 131 -16.00 -13.79 18.95
CA ALA A 131 -15.16 -13.77 20.15
C ALA A 131 -13.87 -14.60 19.98
N ASP A 132 -13.97 -15.80 19.37
CA ASP A 132 -12.82 -16.65 19.07
C ASP A 132 -11.82 -15.97 18.11
N ILE A 133 -12.33 -15.40 17.01
CA ILE A 133 -11.48 -14.70 16.04
C ILE A 133 -10.86 -13.45 16.64
N ARG A 134 -11.62 -12.66 17.41
CA ARG A 134 -11.10 -11.51 18.16
C ARG A 134 -9.95 -11.93 19.08
N ALA A 135 -10.11 -13.02 19.83
CA ALA A 135 -9.06 -13.51 20.73
C ALA A 135 -7.78 -13.91 19.97
N LYS A 136 -7.92 -14.60 18.83
CA LYS A 136 -6.79 -14.98 17.97
C LYS A 136 -6.06 -13.77 17.39
N LEU A 137 -6.82 -12.78 16.89
CA LEU A 137 -6.28 -11.53 16.36
C LEU A 137 -5.49 -10.73 17.39
N ILE A 138 -5.98 -10.66 18.63
CA ILE A 138 -5.30 -9.94 19.72
C ILE A 138 -4.04 -10.70 20.18
N ALA A 139 -4.10 -12.04 20.23
CA ALA A 139 -2.98 -12.86 20.65
C ALA A 139 -1.83 -12.88 19.62
N ASP A 140 -2.17 -12.91 18.33
CA ASP A 140 -1.21 -12.94 17.23
C ASP A 140 -1.72 -12.11 16.04
N PRO A 141 -1.17 -10.90 15.81
CA PRO A 141 -1.54 -10.08 14.65
C PRO A 141 -1.26 -10.75 13.29
N ALA A 142 -0.36 -11.74 13.22
CA ALA A 142 -0.13 -12.48 11.98
C ALA A 142 -1.29 -13.41 11.62
N TYR A 143 -2.17 -13.74 12.59
CA TYR A 143 -3.39 -14.52 12.34
C TYR A 143 -4.30 -13.86 11.29
N ALA A 144 -4.30 -12.53 11.19
CA ALA A 144 -5.10 -11.83 10.19
C ALA A 144 -4.73 -12.23 8.76
N ALA A 145 -3.47 -12.59 8.49
CA ALA A 145 -2.96 -12.94 7.17
C ALA A 145 -3.50 -14.28 6.63
N VAL A 146 -3.98 -15.17 7.51
CA VAL A 146 -4.51 -16.49 7.10
C VAL A 146 -6.04 -16.49 6.93
N ILE A 147 -6.69 -15.35 7.15
CA ILE A 147 -8.12 -15.18 6.93
C ILE A 147 -8.40 -15.15 5.41
N PRO A 148 -9.45 -15.82 4.90
CA PRO A 148 -9.78 -15.77 3.48
C PRO A 148 -9.91 -14.32 2.95
N GLY A 149 -9.27 -14.00 1.83
CA GLY A 149 -9.28 -12.66 1.25
C GLY A 149 -8.30 -11.66 1.90
N ALA A 150 -7.60 -12.04 2.98
CA ALA A 150 -6.54 -11.22 3.56
C ALA A 150 -5.36 -11.02 2.61
N ASP A 151 -5.11 -11.96 1.70
CA ASP A 151 -4.10 -11.85 0.65
C ASP A 151 -4.37 -10.69 -0.32
N ALA A 152 -5.63 -10.53 -0.74
CA ALA A 152 -6.06 -9.42 -1.59
C ALA A 152 -6.01 -8.09 -0.81
N ALA A 153 -6.39 -8.09 0.47
CA ALA A 153 -6.31 -6.92 1.33
C ALA A 153 -4.86 -6.49 1.58
N ALA A 154 -3.98 -7.44 1.89
CA ALA A 154 -2.55 -7.23 2.07
C ALA A 154 -1.92 -6.66 0.79
N ARG A 155 -2.29 -7.19 -0.38
CA ARG A 155 -1.83 -6.67 -1.67
C ARG A 155 -2.20 -5.20 -1.87
N ARG A 156 -3.42 -4.79 -1.50
CA ARG A 156 -3.81 -3.36 -1.54
C ARG A 156 -2.95 -2.51 -0.60
N VAL A 157 -2.72 -2.98 0.63
CA VAL A 157 -1.87 -2.30 1.60
C VAL A 157 -0.44 -2.15 1.08
N ILE A 158 0.16 -3.24 0.60
CA ILE A 158 1.51 -3.27 0.05
C ILE A 158 1.63 -2.23 -1.07
N LEU A 159 0.69 -2.22 -2.01
CA LEU A 159 0.68 -1.28 -3.13
C LEU A 159 0.50 0.18 -2.69
N ALA A 160 -0.39 0.45 -1.73
CA ALA A 160 -0.62 1.80 -1.23
C ALA A 160 0.64 2.38 -0.56
N LEU A 161 1.17 1.70 0.46
CA LEU A 161 2.36 2.17 1.20
C LEU A 161 3.61 2.20 0.31
N SER A 162 3.75 1.24 -0.61
CA SER A 162 4.90 1.22 -1.50
C SER A 162 4.86 2.34 -2.55
N SER A 163 3.68 2.72 -3.04
CA SER A 163 3.53 3.86 -3.95
C SER A 163 3.82 5.18 -3.24
N ASP A 164 3.33 5.35 -2.02
CA ASP A 164 3.63 6.51 -1.17
C ASP A 164 5.15 6.61 -0.92
N GLY A 165 5.76 5.51 -0.46
CA GLY A 165 7.20 5.44 -0.23
C GLY A 165 8.03 5.76 -1.47
N GLN A 166 7.63 5.25 -2.64
CA GLN A 166 8.31 5.55 -3.90
C GLN A 166 8.16 7.03 -4.28
N SER A 167 7.01 7.63 -4.05
CA SER A 167 6.74 9.04 -4.36
C SER A 167 7.61 9.96 -3.50
N VAL A 168 7.68 9.70 -2.20
CA VAL A 168 8.57 10.43 -1.27
C VAL A 168 10.04 10.22 -1.64
N TYR A 169 10.43 8.98 -1.95
CA TYR A 169 11.80 8.66 -2.37
C TYR A 169 12.20 9.40 -3.66
N LYS A 170 11.32 9.44 -4.67
CA LYS A 170 11.54 10.17 -5.93
C LYS A 170 11.65 11.67 -5.70
N ALA A 171 10.80 12.25 -4.85
CA ALA A 171 10.90 13.65 -4.45
C ALA A 171 12.26 13.94 -3.80
N GLY A 172 12.69 13.07 -2.88
CA GLY A 172 13.99 13.15 -2.23
C GLY A 172 15.17 13.06 -3.18
N ALA A 173 15.12 12.13 -4.15
CA ALA A 173 16.14 12.02 -5.18
C ALA A 173 16.23 13.29 -6.04
N GLY A 174 15.09 13.91 -6.37
CA GLY A 174 15.05 15.19 -7.08
C GLY A 174 15.62 16.35 -6.26
N VAL A 175 15.28 16.44 -4.98
CA VAL A 175 15.84 17.44 -4.05
C VAL A 175 17.35 17.24 -3.88
N LYS A 176 17.80 16.00 -3.69
CA LYS A 176 19.23 15.67 -3.60
C LYS A 176 19.97 16.02 -4.89
N GLN A 177 19.37 15.79 -6.06
CA GLN A 177 19.96 16.20 -7.34
C GLN A 177 20.12 17.72 -7.40
N ALA A 178 19.13 18.48 -6.95
CA ALA A 178 19.22 19.93 -6.93
C ALA A 178 20.36 20.44 -6.03
N ALA A 179 20.70 19.74 -4.95
CA ALA A 179 21.89 20.07 -4.15
C ALA A 179 23.16 20.09 -5.02
N TYR A 180 23.36 19.08 -5.86
CA TYR A 180 24.48 19.01 -6.80
C TYR A 180 24.40 20.07 -7.89
N ASP A 181 23.20 20.39 -8.37
CA ASP A 181 23.02 21.38 -9.42
C ASP A 181 23.36 22.78 -8.89
N ILE A 182 22.89 23.14 -7.70
CA ILE A 182 23.13 24.47 -7.11
C ILE A 182 24.50 24.58 -6.45
N GLN A 183 25.25 23.51 -6.18
CA GLN A 183 26.55 23.58 -5.48
C GLN A 183 27.59 24.44 -6.20
N HIS A 184 27.35 24.81 -7.45
CA HIS A 184 28.21 25.67 -8.24
C HIS A 184 27.83 27.15 -8.17
N GLU A 185 26.62 27.46 -7.72
CA GLU A 185 26.12 28.81 -7.53
C GLU A 185 26.85 29.53 -6.39
N LYS A 186 26.99 30.86 -6.51
CA LYS A 186 27.70 31.65 -5.49
C LYS A 186 26.93 31.71 -4.18
N TRP A 187 25.63 32.00 -4.26
CA TRP A 187 24.75 32.16 -3.10
C TRP A 187 24.61 30.85 -2.31
N SER A 188 24.63 29.70 -2.96
CA SER A 188 24.44 28.40 -2.28
C SER A 188 25.66 27.93 -1.48
N LYS A 189 26.85 28.48 -1.81
CA LYS A 189 28.12 28.23 -1.10
C LYS A 189 28.29 29.12 0.13
N GLU A 190 27.43 30.11 0.31
CA GLU A 190 27.40 30.89 1.54
C GLU A 190 27.05 29.98 2.71
N PHE A 191 27.71 30.23 3.84
CA PHE A 191 27.50 29.42 5.03
C PHE A 191 26.18 29.82 5.69
N VAL A 192 25.44 28.82 6.13
CA VAL A 192 24.26 29.02 6.98
C VAL A 192 24.70 29.79 8.22
N ALA A 193 24.06 30.93 8.50
CA ALA A 193 24.47 31.81 9.59
C ALA A 193 24.27 31.16 10.97
N ASP A 194 23.09 30.56 11.21
CA ASP A 194 22.74 29.92 12.48
C ASP A 194 22.63 28.39 12.32
N ARG A 195 23.79 27.73 12.24
CA ARG A 195 23.86 26.27 12.05
C ARG A 195 23.33 25.51 13.26
N ASP A 196 23.61 26.00 14.45
CA ASP A 196 23.24 25.36 15.71
C ASP A 196 21.74 25.51 15.99
N GLY A 197 21.17 26.70 15.76
CA GLY A 197 19.74 26.94 15.86
C GLY A 197 18.94 26.13 14.84
N ARG A 198 19.41 26.00 13.60
CA ARG A 198 18.83 25.10 12.59
C ARG A 198 18.82 23.64 13.05
N LEU A 199 19.93 23.12 13.57
CA LEU A 199 19.98 21.74 14.09
C LEU A 199 19.08 21.56 15.33
N ALA A 200 19.02 22.56 16.21
CA ALA A 200 18.13 22.54 17.36
C ALA A 200 16.65 22.51 16.93
N LEU A 201 16.27 23.28 15.91
CA LEU A 201 14.93 23.27 15.33
C LEU A 201 14.59 21.88 14.75
N ALA A 202 15.52 21.26 14.00
CA ALA A 202 15.33 19.91 13.47
C ALA A 202 15.05 18.87 14.56
N LYS A 203 15.75 18.96 15.69
CA LYS A 203 15.53 18.09 16.85
C LYS A 203 14.18 18.37 17.51
N ALA A 204 13.82 19.64 17.71
CA ALA A 204 12.53 20.03 18.29
C ALA A 204 11.34 19.56 17.42
N ASN A 205 11.45 19.70 16.10
CA ASN A 205 10.44 19.23 15.14
C ASN A 205 10.23 17.71 15.17
N SER A 206 11.22 16.95 15.65
CA SER A 206 11.17 15.49 15.66
C SER A 206 10.52 14.92 16.92
N VAL A 207 10.16 15.76 17.88
CA VAL A 207 9.38 15.42 19.08
C VAL A 207 8.06 16.19 19.14
N THR A 208 7.76 16.99 18.12
CA THR A 208 6.54 17.77 18.02
C THR A 208 5.49 16.98 17.24
N LEU A 209 4.37 16.66 17.90
CA LEU A 209 3.26 15.97 17.25
C LEU A 209 2.55 16.91 16.27
N ALA A 210 2.28 16.41 15.06
CA ALA A 210 1.44 17.07 14.09
C ALA A 210 -0.01 17.09 14.58
N SER A 211 -0.73 18.15 14.21
CA SER A 211 -2.15 18.29 14.48
C SER A 211 -2.99 17.48 13.48
N VAL A 212 -4.15 17.03 13.94
CA VAL A 212 -5.13 16.33 13.13
C VAL A 212 -5.94 17.33 12.32
N GLN A 213 -6.10 17.08 11.02
CA GLN A 213 -7.06 17.81 10.19
C GLN A 213 -8.39 17.05 10.17
N SER A 214 -9.43 17.67 10.74
CA SER A 214 -10.72 17.00 10.98
C SER A 214 -11.42 16.54 9.71
N ASP A 215 -11.30 17.28 8.61
CA ASP A 215 -11.96 16.96 7.35
C ASP A 215 -11.37 15.71 6.69
N ASP A 216 -10.05 15.55 6.71
CA ASP A 216 -9.37 14.37 6.17
C ASP A 216 -9.60 13.14 7.07
N SER A 217 -9.56 13.31 8.40
CA SER A 217 -9.92 12.24 9.34
C SER A 217 -11.35 11.75 9.13
N ALA A 218 -12.33 12.67 9.02
CA ALA A 218 -13.72 12.31 8.78
C ALA A 218 -13.93 11.57 7.44
N ARG A 219 -13.21 11.96 6.39
CA ARG A 219 -13.23 11.26 5.09
C ARG A 219 -12.65 9.86 5.18
N LEU A 220 -11.52 9.70 5.86
CA LEU A 220 -10.89 8.39 6.08
C LEU A 220 -11.76 7.47 6.93
N LEU A 221 -12.39 8.00 7.98
CA LEU A 221 -13.35 7.26 8.79
C LEU A 221 -14.56 6.82 7.95
N ALA A 222 -15.14 7.71 7.15
CA ALA A 222 -16.26 7.37 6.27
C ALA A 222 -15.87 6.28 5.25
N ALA A 223 -14.65 6.34 4.72
CA ALA A 223 -14.13 5.32 3.81
C ALA A 223 -13.96 3.96 4.50
N ALA A 224 -13.45 3.95 5.74
CA ALA A 224 -13.32 2.73 6.54
C ALA A 224 -14.69 2.08 6.81
N LEU A 225 -15.66 2.87 7.31
CA LEU A 225 -16.98 2.36 7.69
C LEU A 225 -17.76 1.84 6.47
N SER A 226 -17.71 2.54 5.34
CA SER A 226 -18.37 2.12 4.10
C SER A 226 -17.62 1.02 3.34
N GLY A 227 -16.29 0.94 3.52
CA GLY A 227 -15.40 0.10 2.71
C GLY A 227 -15.20 0.64 1.29
N GLN A 228 -15.46 1.93 1.05
CA GLN A 228 -15.44 2.56 -0.28
C GLN A 228 -14.87 3.98 -0.23
N GLY A 229 -14.43 4.50 -1.37
CA GLY A 229 -14.15 5.93 -1.55
C GLY A 229 -12.74 6.39 -1.20
N LEU A 230 -11.89 5.54 -0.60
CA LEU A 230 -10.47 5.85 -0.46
C LEU A 230 -9.70 5.39 -1.69
N VAL A 231 -9.23 6.35 -2.47
CA VAL A 231 -8.34 6.13 -3.61
C VAL A 231 -6.90 6.24 -3.14
N THR A 232 -6.09 5.23 -3.47
CA THR A 232 -4.67 5.20 -3.14
C THR A 232 -3.83 5.63 -4.34
N SER A 233 -2.65 6.20 -4.10
CA SER A 233 -1.68 6.60 -5.13
C SER A 233 -1.05 5.43 -5.90
N ALA A 234 -1.49 4.20 -5.68
CA ALA A 234 -1.00 3.03 -6.40
C ALA A 234 -1.40 3.12 -7.88
N ASP A 235 -0.45 3.45 -8.76
CA ASP A 235 -0.53 3.10 -10.17
C ASP A 235 -0.57 1.58 -10.22
N THR A 236 -1.75 1.02 -10.42
CA THR A 236 -1.91 -0.43 -10.54
C THR A 236 -0.98 -0.92 -11.65
N GLY A 237 0.09 -1.61 -11.29
CA GLY A 237 0.55 -2.72 -12.11
C GLY A 237 -0.67 -3.60 -12.31
N GLN A 238 -1.25 -3.54 -13.51
CA GLN A 238 -2.49 -4.24 -13.83
C GLN A 238 -2.36 -5.70 -13.42
N SER A 239 -3.11 -6.10 -12.41
CA SER A 239 -3.54 -7.48 -12.25
C SER A 239 -4.68 -7.48 -11.26
N THR A 240 -5.89 -7.40 -11.78
CA THR A 240 -6.98 -8.26 -11.32
C THR A 240 -6.52 -9.72 -11.48
N GLY A 241 -5.69 -10.18 -10.56
CA GLY A 241 -5.28 -11.57 -10.46
C GLY A 241 -6.22 -12.23 -9.49
N GLN A 242 -7.28 -12.85 -10.01
CA GLN A 242 -7.86 -13.99 -9.31
C GLN A 242 -6.72 -14.98 -9.09
N SER A 243 -6.23 -15.09 -7.86
CA SER A 243 -5.56 -16.31 -7.44
C SER A 243 -6.60 -17.42 -7.51
N THR A 244 -6.65 -18.13 -8.64
CA THR A 244 -7.20 -19.49 -8.63
C THR A 244 -6.27 -20.30 -7.72
N VAL A 245 -6.65 -20.40 -6.45
CA VAL A 245 -6.12 -21.44 -5.57
C VAL A 245 -6.50 -22.76 -6.21
N GLN A 246 -5.55 -23.38 -6.92
CA GLN A 246 -5.73 -24.71 -7.47
C GLN A 246 -5.61 -25.69 -6.30
N VAL A 247 -6.74 -25.95 -5.65
CA VAL A 247 -6.87 -27.01 -4.65
C VAL A 247 -6.76 -28.35 -5.38
N GLY A 248 -5.71 -29.10 -5.06
CA GLY A 248 -5.64 -30.54 -5.33
C GLY A 248 -4.54 -30.95 -6.30
N LEU A 249 -3.42 -31.40 -5.74
CA LEU A 249 -2.65 -32.60 -6.13
C LEU A 249 -1.71 -32.94 -4.96
N PRO A 250 -1.53 -34.23 -4.59
CA PRO A 250 -0.88 -34.60 -3.35
C PRO A 250 0.64 -34.34 -3.39
N VAL A 251 1.16 -33.84 -2.28
CA VAL A 251 2.59 -33.70 -2.02
C VAL A 251 3.22 -35.09 -1.98
N GLN A 252 3.99 -35.45 -3.01
CA GLN A 252 4.98 -36.51 -2.90
C GLN A 252 6.28 -35.89 -2.38
N ALA A 253 6.60 -36.23 -1.14
CA ALA A 253 7.90 -35.99 -0.54
C ALA A 253 8.97 -36.75 -1.35
N THR A 254 9.96 -36.04 -1.89
CA THR A 254 11.21 -36.65 -2.31
C THR A 254 12.37 -36.09 -1.49
N GLN A 255 13.10 -37.05 -0.95
CA GLN A 255 14.13 -36.93 0.06
C GLN A 255 15.35 -36.16 -0.44
N ALA A 256 16.00 -35.47 0.50
CA ALA A 256 17.33 -34.90 0.33
C ALA A 256 18.36 -36.01 0.10
N THR A 257 19.25 -35.81 -0.87
CA THR A 257 20.53 -36.53 -0.97
C THR A 257 21.68 -35.57 -1.26
N PRO A 258 22.89 -35.82 -0.72
CA PRO A 258 23.98 -34.85 -0.65
C PRO A 258 24.79 -34.79 -1.95
N ILE A 259 25.26 -33.59 -2.27
CA ILE A 259 26.22 -33.31 -3.34
C ILE A 259 27.63 -33.78 -2.93
N ASN A 260 28.19 -34.72 -3.68
CA ASN A 260 29.62 -35.02 -3.69
C ASN A 260 30.13 -35.13 -5.14
N GLY A 261 31.33 -34.60 -5.37
CA GLY A 261 31.79 -34.14 -6.68
C GLY A 261 32.26 -35.18 -7.70
N GLY A 262 32.41 -34.71 -8.94
CA GLY A 262 33.03 -35.43 -10.06
C GLY A 262 32.66 -34.79 -11.41
N ASN A 263 33.65 -34.34 -12.17
CA ASN A 263 33.53 -33.56 -13.42
C ASN A 263 33.26 -34.49 -14.66
N PRO A 264 33.22 -33.99 -15.91
CA PRO A 264 32.02 -33.94 -16.76
C PRO A 264 32.01 -34.96 -17.94
N ALA A 265 30.83 -35.32 -18.46
CA ALA A 265 30.72 -36.10 -19.70
C ALA A 265 29.64 -35.55 -20.65
N MET A 266 30.12 -35.04 -21.79
CA MET A 266 29.59 -34.95 -23.15
C MET A 266 28.07 -34.87 -23.42
N ILE A 267 27.68 -33.76 -24.05
CA ILE A 267 26.46 -33.57 -24.85
C ILE A 267 26.80 -33.89 -26.32
N PRO A 268 26.02 -34.70 -27.05
CA PRO A 268 26.00 -34.67 -28.51
C PRO A 268 24.88 -33.79 -29.06
N ASP A 269 25.16 -33.29 -30.26
CA ASP A 269 24.63 -32.11 -30.93
C ASP A 269 23.26 -32.27 -31.62
N ALA A 270 22.61 -31.12 -31.80
CA ALA A 270 21.64 -30.68 -32.79
C ALA A 270 20.53 -31.62 -33.35
N GLY A 271 19.29 -31.25 -33.02
CA GLY A 271 18.10 -31.47 -33.85
C GLY A 271 17.23 -30.21 -33.86
N THR A 272 17.16 -29.58 -35.04
CA THR A 272 16.60 -28.24 -35.34
C THR A 272 15.10 -28.12 -35.04
N ALA A 273 14.71 -27.11 -34.25
CA ALA A 273 13.33 -26.64 -34.12
C ALA A 273 13.24 -25.14 -34.47
N PRO A 274 12.15 -24.70 -35.14
CA PRO A 274 12.10 -23.40 -35.80
C PRO A 274 12.00 -22.23 -34.81
N VAL A 275 12.71 -21.15 -35.15
CA VAL A 275 12.70 -19.85 -34.48
C VAL A 275 11.32 -19.19 -34.66
N PRO A 276 10.59 -18.82 -33.59
CA PRO A 276 9.52 -17.84 -33.73
C PRO A 276 10.13 -16.45 -33.89
N ALA A 277 9.61 -15.73 -34.89
CA ALA A 277 10.00 -14.38 -35.25
C ALA A 277 10.03 -13.40 -34.07
N GLU A 278 10.99 -12.47 -34.14
CA GLU A 278 11.17 -11.34 -33.23
C GLU A 278 9.85 -10.60 -32.99
N ALA A 279 9.24 -10.85 -31.83
CA ALA A 279 8.29 -9.91 -31.26
C ALA A 279 9.10 -8.70 -30.77
N SER A 280 8.95 -7.57 -31.45
CA SER A 280 9.44 -6.25 -31.03
C SER A 280 9.18 -6.03 -29.55
N ALA A 281 10.23 -6.16 -28.74
CA ALA A 281 10.22 -5.84 -27.34
C ALA A 281 10.17 -4.32 -27.17
N THR A 282 8.97 -3.76 -27.22
CA THR A 282 8.71 -2.49 -26.55
C THR A 282 8.84 -2.77 -25.05
N SER A 283 10.03 -2.55 -24.51
CA SER A 283 10.30 -2.66 -23.07
C SER A 283 9.56 -1.54 -22.34
N ALA A 284 8.28 -1.77 -22.05
CA ALA A 284 7.64 -1.08 -20.93
C ALA A 284 8.52 -1.38 -19.71
N ALA A 285 9.06 -0.34 -19.08
CA ALA A 285 9.82 -0.50 -17.86
C ALA A 285 8.92 -1.20 -16.84
N THR A 286 9.20 -2.47 -16.55
CA THR A 286 8.50 -3.25 -15.53
C THR A 286 8.58 -2.45 -14.23
N SER A 287 7.42 -2.08 -13.69
CA SER A 287 7.36 -1.30 -12.45
C SER A 287 8.00 -2.12 -11.33
N VAL A 288 8.62 -1.45 -10.34
CA VAL A 288 9.11 -2.12 -9.12
C VAL A 288 7.97 -2.90 -8.43
N PHE A 289 6.71 -2.53 -8.70
CA PHE A 289 5.48 -3.11 -8.17
C PHE A 289 4.94 -4.32 -8.95
N ASP A 290 5.50 -4.62 -10.13
CA ASP A 290 5.12 -5.80 -10.92
C ASP A 290 5.88 -7.06 -10.46
N ARG A 291 6.73 -6.96 -9.44
CA ARG A 291 7.56 -8.09 -9.01
C ARG A 291 6.76 -9.06 -8.12
N PRO A 292 6.73 -10.37 -8.43
CA PRO A 292 5.97 -11.35 -7.66
C PRO A 292 6.54 -11.59 -6.26
N ASP A 293 7.82 -11.32 -6.03
CA ASP A 293 8.47 -11.42 -4.72
C ASP A 293 7.91 -10.42 -3.69
N LEU A 294 7.30 -9.31 -4.12
CA LEU A 294 6.68 -8.35 -3.20
C LEU A 294 5.53 -8.94 -2.38
N PHE A 295 4.84 -9.94 -2.94
CA PHE A 295 3.63 -10.54 -2.38
C PHE A 295 3.85 -11.95 -1.84
N ASN A 296 4.99 -12.58 -2.17
CA ASN A 296 5.31 -13.96 -1.83
C ASN A 296 6.31 -14.09 -0.68
N GLN A 297 6.44 -13.05 0.15
CA GLN A 297 7.22 -13.05 1.39
C GLN A 297 6.27 -13.05 2.59
N PRO A 298 6.73 -13.48 3.78
CA PRO A 298 6.01 -13.19 5.02
C PRO A 298 5.70 -11.69 5.09
N TYR A 299 4.46 -11.35 5.42
CA TYR A 299 4.06 -9.96 5.58
C TYR A 299 4.85 -9.28 6.70
N THR A 300 5.09 -7.99 6.52
CA THR A 300 5.74 -7.14 7.53
C THR A 300 4.86 -7.02 8.78
N GLN A 301 5.46 -6.61 9.90
CA GLN A 301 4.71 -6.35 11.12
C GLN A 301 3.63 -5.26 10.89
N ALA A 302 3.95 -4.22 10.11
CA ALA A 302 3.01 -3.18 9.74
C ALA A 302 1.80 -3.72 8.96
N VAL A 303 2.01 -4.60 7.97
CA VAL A 303 0.92 -5.20 7.19
C VAL A 303 0.06 -6.11 8.08
N ASN A 304 0.67 -7.00 8.87
CA ASN A 304 -0.07 -7.89 9.77
C ASN A 304 -0.93 -7.12 10.78
N ARG A 305 -0.38 -6.06 11.37
CA ARG A 305 -1.10 -5.20 12.32
C ARG A 305 -2.20 -4.38 11.66
N ALA A 306 -1.96 -3.84 10.47
CA ALA A 306 -2.98 -3.15 9.69
C ALA A 306 -4.16 -4.08 9.35
N LEU A 307 -3.88 -5.32 8.90
CA LEU A 307 -4.91 -6.34 8.67
C LEU A 307 -5.66 -6.70 9.95
N THR A 308 -4.97 -6.76 11.08
CA THR A 308 -5.57 -7.03 12.39
C THR A 308 -6.52 -5.92 12.83
N ILE A 309 -6.11 -4.65 12.72
CA ILE A 309 -6.98 -3.50 13.00
C ILE A 309 -8.20 -3.51 12.07
N ALA A 310 -7.99 -3.75 10.78
CA ALA A 310 -9.07 -3.87 9.80
C ALA A 310 -10.05 -5.01 10.15
N ALA A 311 -9.54 -6.18 10.53
CA ALA A 311 -10.34 -7.33 10.95
C ALA A 311 -11.16 -7.01 12.20
N LEU A 312 -10.54 -6.43 13.24
CA LEU A 312 -11.24 -6.00 14.45
C LEU A 312 -12.34 -4.98 14.13
N ALA A 313 -12.05 -3.99 13.28
CA ALA A 313 -13.03 -3.01 12.87
C ALA A 313 -14.23 -3.63 12.12
N LEU A 314 -13.95 -4.57 11.22
CA LEU A 314 -14.97 -5.29 10.45
C LEU A 314 -15.79 -6.26 11.31
N LEU A 315 -15.27 -6.77 12.42
CA LEU A 315 -16.01 -7.53 13.43
C LEU A 315 -16.91 -6.64 14.31
N GLY A 316 -16.77 -5.32 14.22
CA GLY A 316 -17.39 -4.36 15.13
C GLY A 316 -16.66 -4.22 16.48
N GLU A 317 -15.43 -4.74 16.56
CA GLU A 317 -14.53 -4.65 17.72
C GLU A 317 -13.56 -3.47 17.62
N GLY A 318 -13.54 -2.73 16.51
CA GLY A 318 -12.62 -1.61 16.29
C GLY A 318 -13.09 -0.27 16.85
N GLY A 319 -14.17 -0.20 17.62
CA GLY A 319 -14.66 1.04 18.21
C GLY A 319 -13.90 1.51 19.46
N GLU A 320 -14.33 2.65 20.00
CA GLU A 320 -13.71 3.34 21.16
C GLU A 320 -13.49 2.44 22.39
N THR A 321 -14.37 1.47 22.63
CA THR A 321 -14.26 0.54 23.76
C THR A 321 -12.96 -0.27 23.76
N ASN A 322 -12.41 -0.58 22.58
CA ASN A 322 -11.16 -1.33 22.44
C ASN A 322 -9.98 -0.44 22.04
N LEU A 323 -10.10 0.90 22.15
CA LEU A 323 -9.08 1.85 21.73
C LEU A 323 -7.66 1.51 22.24
N PRO A 324 -7.42 1.16 23.51
CA PRO A 324 -6.08 0.79 23.98
C PRO A 324 -5.47 -0.39 23.21
N THR A 325 -6.29 -1.35 22.80
CA THR A 325 -5.84 -2.49 21.98
C THR A 325 -5.48 -2.01 20.59
N LEU A 326 -6.31 -1.18 19.96
CA LEU A 326 -6.07 -0.65 18.62
C LEU A 326 -4.81 0.22 18.58
N THR A 327 -4.63 1.11 19.56
CA THR A 327 -3.42 1.95 19.67
C THR A 327 -2.17 1.09 19.85
N SER A 328 -2.23 -0.01 20.62
CA SER A 328 -1.10 -0.94 20.73
C SER A 328 -0.76 -1.68 19.42
N LEU A 329 -1.76 -1.85 18.54
CA LEU A 329 -1.57 -2.45 17.23
C LEU A 329 -0.93 -1.47 16.23
N LEU A 330 -1.02 -0.16 16.44
CA LEU A 330 -0.35 0.83 15.58
C LEU A 330 1.18 0.75 15.67
N ASP A 331 1.71 0.21 16.77
CA ASP A 331 3.14 0.05 16.96
C ASP A 331 3.67 -1.16 16.16
N ASP A 332 4.26 -0.91 15.00
CA ASP A 332 4.92 -1.94 14.21
C ASP A 332 6.40 -2.17 14.58
N GLY A 333 6.99 -1.36 15.46
CA GLY A 333 8.39 -1.42 15.89
C GLY A 333 9.43 -1.10 14.80
N ASP A 334 9.39 -1.82 13.68
CA ASP A 334 10.37 -1.71 12.59
C ASP A 334 10.27 -0.36 11.86
N GLY A 335 9.05 0.09 11.54
CA GLY A 335 8.77 1.37 10.91
C GLY A 335 9.23 2.55 11.78
N GLN A 336 8.86 2.52 13.07
CA GLN A 336 9.31 3.51 14.06
C GLN A 336 10.84 3.58 14.11
N ARG A 337 11.52 2.44 14.29
CA ARG A 337 12.98 2.38 14.35
C ARG A 337 13.61 2.92 13.06
N CYS A 338 13.04 2.58 11.90
CA CYS A 338 13.53 3.08 10.62
C CYS A 338 13.43 4.61 10.53
N LEU A 339 12.27 5.18 10.88
CA LEU A 339 12.05 6.64 10.84
C LEU A 339 12.89 7.38 11.89
N GLN A 340 13.12 6.79 13.06
CA GLN A 340 14.04 7.34 14.06
C GLN A 340 15.49 7.37 13.53
N MET A 341 15.93 6.31 12.84
CA MET A 341 17.24 6.30 12.19
C MET A 341 17.35 7.35 11.09
N SER A 342 16.29 7.57 10.31
CA SER A 342 16.19 8.66 9.32
C SER A 342 16.49 10.03 9.97
N LYS A 343 15.85 10.32 11.12
CA LYS A 343 16.12 11.55 11.90
C LYS A 343 17.53 11.63 12.44
N LEU A 344 18.07 10.53 12.97
CA LEU A 344 19.44 10.51 13.47
C LEU A 344 20.46 10.78 12.37
N ASN A 345 20.25 10.24 11.17
CA ASN A 345 21.10 10.51 10.01
C ASN A 345 20.99 11.98 9.58
N LEU A 346 19.78 12.55 9.60
CA LEU A 346 19.56 13.97 9.34
C LEU A 346 20.38 14.83 10.30
N TYR A 347 20.33 14.59 11.61
CA TYR A 347 21.07 15.40 12.57
C TYR A 347 22.58 15.32 12.38
N GLN A 348 23.10 14.13 12.08
CA GLN A 348 24.52 13.94 11.80
C GLN A 348 24.94 14.73 10.54
N CYS A 349 24.09 14.70 9.50
CA CYS A 349 24.31 15.46 8.28
C CYS A 349 24.28 16.97 8.54
N LEU A 350 23.25 17.48 9.21
CA LEU A 350 23.10 18.92 9.49
C LEU A 350 24.20 19.43 10.43
N ALA A 351 24.69 18.61 11.38
CA ALA A 351 25.76 19.00 12.31
C ALA A 351 27.07 19.36 11.59
N VAL A 352 27.37 18.68 10.48
CA VAL A 352 28.57 18.96 9.67
C VAL A 352 28.30 19.88 8.48
N ALA A 353 27.04 19.97 8.03
CA ALA A 353 26.66 20.83 6.90
C ALA A 353 27.00 22.30 7.17
N LYS A 354 27.69 22.99 6.24
CA LYS A 354 28.02 24.42 6.35
C LYS A 354 27.32 25.28 5.30
N PRO A 355 27.47 25.04 3.99
CA PRO A 355 26.84 25.84 2.97
C PRO A 355 25.40 25.41 2.73
N HIS A 356 24.58 26.30 2.18
CA HIS A 356 23.17 26.02 1.94
C HIS A 356 22.90 24.77 1.07
N TYR A 357 23.75 24.45 0.09
CA TYR A 357 23.55 23.26 -0.73
C TYR A 357 23.69 21.94 0.05
N GLU A 358 24.45 21.92 1.16
CA GLU A 358 24.59 20.72 2.00
C GLU A 358 23.28 20.44 2.77
N ASP A 359 22.54 21.48 3.14
CA ASP A 359 21.21 21.33 3.76
C ASP A 359 20.22 20.70 2.78
N VAL A 360 20.25 21.12 1.52
CA VAL A 360 19.44 20.52 0.44
C VAL A 360 19.78 19.04 0.28
N PHE A 361 21.07 18.68 0.35
CA PHE A 361 21.49 17.28 0.32
C PHE A 361 20.94 16.51 1.52
N CYS A 362 21.06 17.06 2.74
CA CYS A 362 20.57 16.43 3.96
C CYS A 362 19.05 16.21 3.91
N VAL A 363 18.27 17.18 3.42
CA VAL A 363 16.82 17.05 3.21
C VAL A 363 16.52 15.95 2.19
N GLY A 364 17.14 16.01 1.01
CA GLY A 364 16.90 15.06 -0.06
C GLY A 364 17.21 13.62 0.37
N GLN A 365 18.35 13.39 1.02
CA GLN A 365 18.77 12.07 1.46
C GLN A 365 18.03 11.60 2.72
N HIS A 366 18.10 12.35 3.81
CA HIS A 366 17.74 11.85 5.15
C HIS A 366 16.36 12.27 5.63
N VAL A 367 15.70 13.21 4.97
CA VAL A 367 14.29 13.53 5.28
C VAL A 367 13.35 12.83 4.31
N LEU A 368 13.73 12.76 3.04
CA LEU A 368 12.86 12.27 1.97
C LEU A 368 13.22 10.85 1.53
N MET A 369 14.43 10.60 1.02
CA MET A 369 14.80 9.27 0.52
C MET A 369 14.77 8.20 1.63
N ASP A 370 15.39 8.45 2.78
CA ASP A 370 15.39 7.51 3.90
C ASP A 370 13.96 7.24 4.41
N THR A 371 13.11 8.27 4.51
CA THR A 371 11.69 8.11 4.88
C THR A 371 10.90 7.29 3.86
N GLY A 372 11.04 7.60 2.57
CA GLY A 372 10.42 6.81 1.50
C GLY A 372 10.87 5.35 1.54
N GLN A 373 12.15 5.10 1.81
CA GLN A 373 12.70 3.75 2.01
C GLN A 373 12.09 3.05 3.23
N CYS A 374 11.84 3.76 4.33
CA CYS A 374 11.16 3.20 5.50
C CYS A 374 9.73 2.76 5.16
N LEU A 375 8.96 3.60 4.47
CA LEU A 375 7.59 3.25 4.04
C LEU A 375 7.58 2.04 3.10
N GLY A 376 8.55 1.95 2.20
CA GLY A 376 8.72 0.76 1.36
C GLY A 376 9.00 -0.51 2.17
N LYS A 377 9.87 -0.43 3.19
CA LYS A 377 10.15 -1.56 4.09
C LYS A 377 8.97 -1.93 4.98
N MET A 378 8.16 -0.95 5.40
CA MET A 378 6.91 -1.20 6.12
C MET A 378 5.90 -1.93 5.22
N SER A 379 5.93 -1.70 3.91
CA SER A 379 4.98 -2.37 3.00
C SER A 379 5.40 -3.80 2.67
N SER A 380 6.68 -4.06 2.37
CA SER A 380 7.13 -5.40 1.99
C SER A 380 8.60 -5.62 2.34
N ASN A 381 8.90 -6.82 2.85
CA ASN A 381 10.26 -7.27 3.15
C ASN A 381 11.16 -7.36 1.90
N ALA A 382 10.58 -7.46 0.71
CA ALA A 382 11.31 -7.50 -0.55
C ALA A 382 11.53 -6.11 -1.19
N LEU A 383 11.01 -5.05 -0.57
CA LEU A 383 11.03 -3.72 -1.16
C LEU A 383 12.20 -2.88 -0.66
N SER A 384 13.03 -2.46 -1.61
CA SER A 384 14.02 -1.42 -1.40
C SER A 384 14.06 -0.49 -2.60
N PHE A 385 14.06 0.81 -2.34
CA PHE A 385 14.22 1.86 -3.36
C PHE A 385 15.68 2.24 -3.57
N ALA A 386 16.54 1.93 -2.61
CA ALA A 386 17.99 2.04 -2.77
C ALA A 386 18.47 1.20 -3.97
N PRO A 387 19.43 1.70 -4.77
CA PRO A 387 19.99 0.95 -5.88
C PRO A 387 20.55 -0.39 -5.40
N VAL A 388 20.24 -1.47 -6.11
CA VAL A 388 20.84 -2.78 -5.83
C VAL A 388 22.33 -2.68 -6.15
N THR A 389 23.17 -2.71 -5.12
CA THR A 389 24.61 -2.94 -5.27
C THR A 389 24.81 -4.41 -5.64
N ARG A 390 24.99 -4.69 -6.93
CA ARG A 390 25.37 -6.05 -7.34
C ARG A 390 26.83 -6.26 -6.95
N VAL A 391 27.06 -7.07 -5.93
CA VAL A 391 28.37 -7.66 -5.69
C VAL A 391 28.56 -8.71 -6.78
N GLY A 392 29.22 -8.35 -7.87
CA GLY A 392 29.76 -9.33 -8.80
C GLY A 392 30.88 -10.10 -8.10
N PHE A 393 31.10 -11.35 -8.50
CA PHE A 393 32.31 -12.06 -8.14
C PHE A 393 33.14 -12.23 -9.42
N LYS A 394 34.43 -11.95 -9.33
CA LYS A 394 35.38 -12.35 -10.38
C LYS A 394 35.51 -13.87 -10.37
N ALA A 395 36.05 -14.43 -11.45
CA ALA A 395 36.29 -15.87 -11.57
C ALA A 395 37.22 -16.44 -10.48
N ASP A 396 38.02 -15.59 -9.83
CA ASP A 396 38.89 -15.93 -8.69
C ASP A 396 38.17 -15.88 -7.32
N GLY A 397 36.85 -15.65 -7.30
CA GLY A 397 36.05 -15.55 -6.07
C GLY A 397 36.13 -14.20 -5.36
N THR A 398 36.89 -13.21 -5.88
CA THR A 398 36.96 -11.87 -5.28
C THR A 398 35.75 -11.02 -5.69
N SER A 399 35.26 -10.16 -4.79
CA SER A 399 34.14 -9.26 -5.09
C SER A 399 34.54 -8.23 -6.17
N ALA A 400 33.91 -8.30 -7.34
CA ALA A 400 33.79 -7.20 -8.28
C ALA A 400 32.57 -6.35 -7.88
N TYR A 401 32.79 -5.19 -7.27
CA TYR A 401 31.71 -4.22 -7.09
C TYR A 401 31.23 -3.79 -8.48
N ALA A 402 30.04 -4.23 -8.89
CA ALA A 402 29.41 -3.67 -10.07
C ALA A 402 28.75 -2.36 -9.64
N ASP A 403 29.17 -1.25 -10.27
CA ASP A 403 28.62 0.06 -9.98
C ASP A 403 27.08 0.00 -9.97
N PRO A 404 26.41 0.54 -8.93
CA PRO A 404 24.97 0.53 -8.86
C PRO A 404 24.40 1.26 -10.08
N LYS A 405 23.67 0.55 -10.94
CA LYS A 405 22.89 1.20 -12.02
C LYS A 405 21.77 2.00 -11.34
N PRO A 406 21.72 3.34 -11.46
CA PRO A 406 20.64 4.13 -10.88
C PRO A 406 19.31 3.77 -11.54
N TYR A 407 18.25 3.56 -10.76
CA TYR A 407 16.88 3.43 -11.28
C TYR A 407 16.33 4.76 -11.83
N LEU A 408 17.00 5.87 -11.56
CA LEU A 408 16.73 7.17 -12.15
C LEU A 408 17.94 7.56 -13.01
N LYS A 409 17.86 7.37 -14.33
CA LYS A 409 18.80 8.03 -15.24
C LYS A 409 18.57 9.54 -15.08
N PRO A 410 19.61 10.35 -14.75
CA PRO A 410 19.50 11.79 -14.81
C PRO A 410 18.97 12.19 -16.20
N ALA A 411 18.08 13.18 -16.26
CA ALA A 411 17.64 13.72 -17.53
C ALA A 411 18.89 14.05 -18.37
N PRO A 412 18.95 13.67 -19.67
CA PRO A 412 20.12 13.95 -20.47
C PRO A 412 20.37 15.46 -20.48
N VAL A 413 21.53 15.88 -19.97
CA VAL A 413 21.98 17.26 -20.04
C VAL A 413 21.92 17.66 -21.51
N LYS A 414 20.98 18.54 -21.88
CA LYS A 414 20.93 19.12 -23.22
C LYS A 414 22.26 19.86 -23.42
N LYS A 415 23.17 19.27 -24.21
CA LYS A 415 24.41 19.94 -24.60
C LYS A 415 24.02 21.27 -25.25
N ALA A 416 24.40 22.38 -24.62
CA ALA A 416 24.21 23.70 -25.21
C ALA A 416 24.83 23.70 -26.61
N ALA A 417 24.01 24.01 -27.62
CA ALA A 417 24.48 24.12 -28.99
C ALA A 417 25.62 25.16 -29.02
N LYS A 418 26.82 24.74 -29.46
CA LYS A 418 27.94 25.65 -29.69
C LYS A 418 27.47 26.73 -30.67
N LYS A 419 27.33 27.98 -30.20
CA LYS A 419 27.18 29.13 -31.09
C LYS A 419 28.39 29.14 -32.02
N LYS A 420 28.18 28.88 -33.30
CA LYS A 420 29.19 29.14 -34.34
C LYS A 420 29.44 30.64 -34.33
N VAL A 421 30.64 31.04 -33.92
CA VAL A 421 31.12 32.41 -34.10
C VAL A 421 31.26 32.62 -35.60
N ALA A 422 30.38 33.45 -36.18
CA ALA A 422 30.50 33.90 -37.55
C ALA A 422 31.70 34.85 -37.63
N THR A 423 32.79 34.37 -38.23
CA THR A 423 33.96 35.18 -38.59
C THR A 423 33.52 36.21 -39.63
N LYS A 424 33.39 37.48 -39.23
CA LYS A 424 33.34 38.62 -40.17
C LYS A 424 34.66 38.64 -40.95
N LYS A 425 34.63 38.22 -42.22
CA LYS A 425 35.71 38.57 -43.17
C LYS A 425 35.59 40.06 -43.50
N LYS A 426 36.60 40.83 -43.09
CA LYS A 426 36.94 42.12 -43.70
C LYS A 426 37.62 41.84 -45.05
N LYS A 427 36.98 42.25 -46.15
CA LYS A 427 37.52 43.12 -47.21
C LYS A 427 36.49 43.23 -48.32
#